data_AF-M6YY46-F1
#
_entry.id   AF-M6YY46-F1
#
_cell.length_a   1.000
_cell.length_b   1.000
_cell.length_c   1.000
_cell.angle_alpha   90.00
_cell.angle_beta   90.00
_cell.angle_gamma   90.00
#
_symmetry.space_group_name_H-M   'P 1'
#
loop_
_entity.id
_entity.type
_entity.pdbx_description
1 polymer ?
#
loop_
_entity_poly.entity_id
_entity_poly.type
_entity_poly.pdbx_seq_one_letter_code
_entity_poly.pdbx_strand_id
1 'polypeptide(L)'
;MGGVVEDNFDQLSNSNFLHVNAQVISRATFSALWNLVRRSVTGIVAATDRVSCTNHGCVEGQLVKFSFSGGGITALVNYYVRNPTTNDFQISATATGTIIDLTSSQTGEMITNIEYGFGDGSTTFNIPDRRGVFARGAGVHGTRAKAAGGNYDGGAVGYAGQDAIPGACTLRTKWVSQ
;
A
#
# COMPACT_ATOMS: atom_id res chain seq x y z
N MET A 1 -14.20 -3.83 7.45
CA MET A 1 -13.45 -2.79 8.20
C MET A 1 -12.32 -2.28 7.30
N GLY A 2 -11.98 -1.00 7.35
CA GLY A 2 -11.01 -0.38 6.43
C GLY A 2 -11.61 0.51 5.33
N GLY A 3 -12.87 0.92 5.49
CA GLY A 3 -13.50 1.92 4.62
C GLY A 3 -13.25 3.34 5.13
N VAL A 4 -13.29 4.31 4.21
CA VAL A 4 -13.41 5.73 4.56
C VAL A 4 -14.90 6.01 4.68
N VAL A 5 -15.31 6.65 5.78
CA VAL A 5 -16.69 7.07 6.02
C VAL A 5 -16.68 8.57 6.28
N GLU A 6 -17.65 9.27 5.69
CA GLU A 6 -17.84 10.70 5.96
C GLU A 6 -18.53 10.86 7.32
N ASP A 7 -17.91 11.62 8.22
CA ASP A 7 -18.44 11.92 9.54
C ASP A 7 -18.64 13.43 9.68
N ASN A 8 -19.72 13.92 9.10
CA ASN A 8 -20.02 15.36 9.08
C ASN A 8 -20.33 15.93 10.49
N PHE A 9 -20.59 15.07 11.47
CA PHE A 9 -21.02 15.45 12.82
C PHE A 9 -20.05 14.98 13.92
N ASP A 10 -18.90 14.40 13.55
CA ASP A 10 -17.86 13.90 14.47
C ASP A 10 -18.43 12.98 15.58
N GLN A 11 -19.31 12.04 15.18
CA GLN A 11 -20.01 11.13 16.10
C GLN A 11 -19.44 9.71 16.09
N LEU A 12 -18.52 9.38 15.18
CA LEU A 12 -17.97 8.04 15.08
C LEU A 12 -16.98 7.74 16.22
N SER A 13 -17.03 6.49 16.70
CA SER A 13 -16.14 6.07 17.78
C SER A 13 -14.67 6.13 17.34
N ASN A 14 -13.87 6.89 18.10
CA ASN A 14 -12.42 6.99 17.94
C ASN A 14 -11.67 5.68 18.27
N SER A 15 -12.36 4.56 18.49
CA SER A 15 -11.74 3.24 18.58
C SER A 15 -11.49 2.62 17.19
N ASN A 16 -12.32 2.99 16.20
CA ASN A 16 -12.34 2.38 14.87
C ASN A 16 -12.26 3.41 13.74
N PHE A 17 -12.54 4.69 14.02
CA PHE A 17 -12.64 5.75 13.03
C PHE A 17 -11.76 6.93 13.42
N LEU A 18 -11.06 7.47 12.44
CA LEU A 18 -10.21 8.66 12.57
C LEU A 18 -10.33 9.49 11.30
N HIS A 19 -10.16 10.79 11.47
CA HIS A 19 -9.88 11.69 10.35
C HIS A 19 -8.57 11.27 9.69
N VAL A 20 -8.61 10.99 8.39
CA VAL A 20 -7.47 10.49 7.62
C VAL A 20 -6.64 11.69 7.17
N ASN A 21 -5.81 12.22 8.06
CA ASN A 21 -5.09 13.50 7.93
C ASN A 21 -3.56 13.36 8.11
N ALA A 22 -2.98 12.22 7.72
CA ALA A 22 -1.55 11.91 7.90
C ALA A 22 -1.06 11.82 9.35
N GLN A 23 -1.95 11.58 10.31
CA GLN A 23 -1.57 11.45 11.71
C GLN A 23 -0.69 10.23 12.00
N VAL A 24 0.10 10.36 13.07
CA VAL A 24 0.75 9.24 13.75
C VAL A 24 -0.14 8.86 14.93
N ILE A 25 -0.60 7.61 14.96
CA ILE A 25 -1.61 7.14 15.93
C ILE A 25 -1.15 5.90 16.67
N SER A 26 -1.70 5.67 17.86
CA SER A 26 -1.35 4.54 18.72
C SER A 26 -1.81 3.19 18.17
N ARG A 27 -0.90 2.21 18.12
CA ARG A 27 -1.21 0.81 17.76
C ARG A 27 -2.09 0.13 18.82
N ALA A 28 -1.96 0.53 20.09
CA ALA A 28 -2.75 -0.05 21.17
C ALA A 28 -4.22 0.41 21.11
N THR A 29 -4.43 1.71 20.89
CA THR A 29 -5.76 2.30 20.78
C THR A 29 -6.48 1.84 19.50
N PHE A 30 -5.75 1.70 18.39
CA PHE A 30 -6.29 1.31 17.08
C PHE A 30 -5.81 -0.08 16.64
N SER A 31 -5.86 -1.05 17.54
CA SER A 31 -5.34 -2.40 17.31
C SER A 31 -6.04 -3.14 16.15
N ALA A 32 -7.36 -2.97 16.00
CA ALA A 32 -8.12 -3.56 14.91
C ALA A 32 -7.68 -3.04 13.53
N LEU A 33 -7.45 -1.74 13.41
CA LEU A 33 -6.94 -1.12 12.18
C LEU A 33 -5.51 -1.56 11.89
N TRP A 34 -4.64 -1.53 12.90
CA TRP A 34 -3.26 -1.98 12.77
C TRP A 34 -3.20 -3.43 12.26
N ASN A 35 -3.98 -4.34 12.84
CA ASN A 35 -4.03 -5.75 12.46
C ASN A 35 -4.52 -5.98 11.02
N LEU A 36 -5.24 -5.03 10.42
CA LEU A 36 -5.68 -5.13 9.04
C LEU A 36 -4.56 -4.86 8.03
N VAL A 37 -3.60 -4.00 8.39
CA VAL A 37 -2.52 -3.56 7.48
C VAL A 37 -1.19 -4.28 7.71
N ARG A 38 -0.95 -4.72 8.95
CA ARG A 38 0.28 -5.40 9.35
C ARG A 38 0.19 -6.92 9.24
N ARG A 39 1.34 -7.55 8.99
CA ARG A 39 1.61 -8.97 8.83
C ARG A 39 2.89 -9.31 9.59
N SER A 40 2.94 -10.46 10.25
CA SER A 40 4.12 -10.90 10.99
C SER A 40 4.99 -11.81 10.12
N VAL A 41 6.23 -11.40 9.92
CA VAL A 41 7.26 -12.19 9.24
C VAL A 41 7.94 -13.08 10.27
N THR A 42 7.85 -14.39 10.07
CA THR A 42 8.35 -15.41 11.01
C THR A 42 9.76 -15.88 10.69
N GLY A 43 10.28 -15.52 9.52
CA GLY A 43 11.64 -15.86 9.13
C GLY A 43 11.90 -15.58 7.66
N ILE A 44 13.17 -15.69 7.27
CA ILE A 44 13.58 -15.72 5.87
C ILE A 44 14.33 -17.02 5.60
N VAL A 45 13.95 -17.70 4.52
CA VAL A 45 14.59 -18.91 4.03
C VAL A 45 15.59 -18.53 2.96
N ALA A 46 16.84 -18.31 3.38
CA ALA A 46 17.92 -17.83 2.50
C ALA A 46 18.20 -18.77 1.31
N ALA A 47 18.03 -20.08 1.49
CA ALA A 47 18.27 -21.04 0.41
C ALA A 47 17.32 -20.91 -0.79
N THR A 48 16.19 -20.21 -0.63
CA THR A 48 15.15 -20.06 -1.66
C THR A 48 14.69 -18.61 -1.84
N ASP A 49 15.33 -17.66 -1.15
CA ASP A 49 14.96 -16.24 -1.14
C ASP A 49 13.50 -15.98 -0.72
N ARG A 50 12.94 -16.82 0.15
CA ARG A 50 11.53 -16.73 0.55
C ARG A 50 11.36 -16.09 1.92
N VAL A 51 10.47 -15.12 1.98
CA VAL A 51 9.99 -14.50 3.22
C VAL A 51 8.82 -15.32 3.73
N SER A 52 8.94 -15.87 4.93
CA SER A 52 7.89 -16.66 5.59
C SER A 52 6.91 -15.73 6.30
N CYS A 53 5.65 -15.78 5.87
CA CYS A 53 4.56 -14.99 6.45
C CYS A 53 3.22 -15.73 6.24
N THR A 54 2.76 -16.45 7.27
CA THR A 54 1.52 -17.24 7.18
C THR A 54 0.31 -16.38 6.83
N ASN A 55 -0.50 -16.83 5.87
CA ASN A 55 -1.75 -16.18 5.46
C ASN A 55 -1.57 -14.68 5.15
N HIS A 56 -0.52 -14.34 4.40
CA HIS A 56 -0.17 -12.94 4.11
C HIS A 56 -1.18 -12.22 3.21
N GLY A 57 -1.98 -12.95 2.42
CA GLY A 57 -2.97 -12.38 1.50
C GLY A 57 -2.40 -11.57 0.33
N CYS A 58 -1.07 -11.43 0.26
CA CYS A 58 -0.37 -10.72 -0.80
C CYS A 58 -0.55 -11.37 -2.18
N VAL A 59 -0.64 -10.54 -3.21
CA VAL A 59 -0.70 -10.95 -4.63
C VAL A 59 0.57 -10.55 -5.37
N GLU A 60 0.78 -11.15 -6.55
CA GLU A 60 1.91 -10.85 -7.42
C GLU A 60 1.98 -9.36 -7.77
N GLY A 61 3.15 -8.75 -7.64
CA GLY A 61 3.38 -7.33 -7.95
C GLY A 61 2.84 -6.36 -6.89
N GLN A 62 2.27 -6.84 -5.78
CA GLN A 62 1.84 -5.98 -4.69
C GLN A 62 3.05 -5.34 -3.99
N LEU A 63 2.90 -4.08 -3.57
CA LEU A 63 3.90 -3.37 -2.79
C LEU A 63 3.79 -3.72 -1.30
N VAL A 64 4.94 -4.00 -0.68
CA VAL A 64 5.08 -4.27 0.75
C VAL A 64 6.25 -3.48 1.33
N LYS A 65 6.24 -3.27 2.65
CA LYS A 65 7.30 -2.57 3.39
C LYS A 65 7.59 -3.29 4.69
N PHE A 66 8.87 -3.41 5.06
CA PHE A 66 9.31 -4.10 6.27
C PHE A 66 9.75 -3.13 7.37
N SER A 67 9.58 -3.56 8.63
CA SER A 67 10.00 -2.79 9.81
C SER A 67 11.47 -2.99 10.20
N PHE A 68 12.18 -3.89 9.52
CA PHE A 68 13.51 -4.35 9.90
C PHE A 68 14.48 -4.33 8.71
N SER A 69 15.77 -4.30 9.02
CA SER A 69 16.87 -4.39 8.06
C SER A 69 17.71 -5.63 8.37
N GLY A 70 18.24 -6.28 7.34
CA GLY A 70 19.05 -7.49 7.45
C GLY A 70 18.67 -8.52 6.39
N GLY A 71 19.58 -9.45 6.10
CA GLY A 71 19.32 -10.55 5.17
C GLY A 71 18.91 -10.09 3.76
N GLY A 72 19.44 -8.97 3.27
CA GLY A 72 19.09 -8.39 1.97
C GLY A 72 17.91 -7.41 1.99
N ILE A 73 17.20 -7.29 3.13
CA ILE A 73 16.09 -6.33 3.31
C ILE A 73 16.61 -5.04 3.96
N THR A 74 16.13 -3.90 3.47
CA THR A 74 16.30 -2.58 4.10
C THR A 74 14.96 -2.12 4.64
N ALA A 75 14.91 -1.73 5.92
CA ALA A 75 13.70 -1.23 6.55
C ALA A 75 13.14 -0.01 5.82
N LEU A 76 11.81 0.13 5.86
CA LEU A 76 11.06 1.26 5.30
C LEU A 76 11.15 1.43 3.76
N VAL A 77 11.90 0.58 3.07
CA VAL A 77 11.95 0.51 1.60
C VAL A 77 10.77 -0.30 1.07
N ASN A 78 10.23 0.14 -0.07
CA ASN A 78 9.15 -0.54 -0.76
C ASN A 78 9.72 -1.69 -1.60
N TYR A 79 9.11 -2.85 -1.50
CA TYR A 79 9.43 -4.04 -2.28
C TYR A 79 8.20 -4.57 -2.99
N TYR A 80 8.40 -5.21 -4.13
CA TYR A 80 7.35 -5.89 -4.87
C TYR A 80 7.31 -7.36 -4.49
N VAL A 81 6.12 -7.88 -4.21
CA VAL A 81 5.86 -9.29 -3.95
C VAL A 81 5.99 -10.07 -5.25
N ARG A 82 6.72 -11.18 -5.20
CA ARG A 82 6.98 -12.09 -6.32
C ARG A 82 6.71 -13.52 -5.90
N ASN A 83 6.13 -14.32 -6.79
CA ASN A 83 5.87 -15.74 -6.60
C ASN A 83 5.22 -16.08 -5.24
N PRO A 84 4.13 -15.38 -4.85
CA PRO A 84 3.46 -15.64 -3.58
C PRO A 84 2.79 -17.02 -3.57
N THR A 85 2.85 -17.67 -2.42
CA THR A 85 1.98 -18.80 -2.07
C THR A 85 0.97 -18.32 -1.03
N THR A 86 0.39 -19.22 -0.22
CA THR A 86 -0.45 -18.82 0.92
C THR A 86 0.38 -18.32 2.10
N ASN A 87 1.62 -18.81 2.26
CA ASN A 87 2.40 -18.65 3.49
C ASN A 87 3.79 -18.06 3.30
N ASP A 88 4.20 -17.82 2.06
CA ASP A 88 5.50 -17.26 1.75
C ASP A 88 5.51 -16.60 0.37
N PHE A 89 6.50 -15.74 0.16
CA PHE A 89 6.69 -15.06 -1.11
C PHE A 89 8.16 -14.68 -1.26
N GLN A 90 8.56 -14.33 -2.48
CA GLN A 90 9.84 -13.71 -2.78
C GLN A 90 9.65 -12.21 -3.00
N ILE A 91 10.73 -11.44 -3.02
CA ILE A 91 10.66 -9.99 -3.22
C ILE A 91 11.59 -9.50 -4.31
N SER A 92 11.21 -8.39 -4.95
CA SER A 92 12.04 -7.67 -5.93
C SER A 92 12.00 -6.16 -5.68
N ALA A 93 13.02 -5.45 -6.17
CA ALA A 93 13.09 -3.98 -6.09
C ALA A 93 12.19 -3.28 -7.12
N THR A 94 11.80 -3.98 -8.19
CA THR A 94 10.92 -3.47 -9.25
C THR A 94 9.79 -4.48 -9.53
N ALA A 95 8.69 -4.03 -10.13
CA ALA A 95 7.45 -4.81 -10.29
C ALA A 95 7.63 -6.20 -10.94
N THR A 96 8.55 -6.31 -11.89
CA THR A 96 8.90 -7.55 -12.60
C THR A 96 10.41 -7.83 -12.54
N GLY A 97 11.09 -7.27 -11.54
CA GLY A 97 12.53 -7.37 -11.38
C GLY A 97 13.04 -8.74 -10.97
N THR A 98 14.35 -8.86 -10.92
CA THR A 98 15.04 -10.03 -10.35
C THR A 98 14.69 -10.17 -8.87
N ILE A 99 14.62 -11.42 -8.42
CA ILE A 99 14.46 -11.73 -7.00
C ILE A 99 15.67 -11.20 -6.24
N ILE A 100 15.42 -10.59 -5.09
CA ILE A 100 16.48 -10.14 -4.18
C ILE A 100 17.05 -11.37 -3.49
N ASP A 101 18.37 -11.48 -3.50
CA ASP A 101 19.13 -12.48 -2.75
C ASP A 101 19.00 -12.21 -1.25
N LEU A 102 18.35 -13.13 -0.54
CA LEU A 102 18.12 -13.01 0.89
C LEU A 102 19.10 -13.90 1.65
N THR A 103 19.97 -13.29 2.45
CA THR A 103 21.17 -13.97 2.96
C THR A 103 21.08 -14.46 4.39
N SER A 104 20.10 -13.99 5.18
CA SER A 104 19.94 -14.39 6.58
C SER A 104 18.49 -14.28 7.05
N SER A 105 18.12 -15.13 8.01
CA SER A 105 16.78 -15.07 8.61
C SER A 105 16.59 -13.77 9.38
N GLN A 106 15.42 -13.16 9.21
CA GLN A 106 14.96 -12.00 9.97
C GLN A 106 13.52 -12.21 10.39
N THR A 107 13.14 -11.62 11.51
CA THR A 107 11.77 -11.62 12.03
C THR A 107 11.33 -10.20 12.31
N GLY A 108 10.05 -9.92 12.11
CA GLY A 108 9.49 -8.60 12.41
C GLY A 108 8.15 -8.40 11.72
N GLU A 109 7.77 -7.15 11.52
CA GLU A 109 6.48 -6.81 10.95
C GLU A 109 6.64 -6.29 9.51
N MET A 110 5.61 -6.55 8.72
CA MET A 110 5.44 -6.11 7.35
C MET A 110 4.11 -5.37 7.22
N ILE A 111 4.08 -4.31 6.43
CA ILE A 111 2.86 -3.63 6.00
C ILE A 111 2.61 -3.97 4.54
N THR A 112 1.38 -4.38 4.20
CA THR A 112 1.01 -4.72 2.81
C THR A 112 0.21 -3.62 2.11
N ASN A 113 -0.19 -2.57 2.83
CA ASN A 113 -0.72 -1.35 2.25
C ASN A 113 0.26 -0.22 2.55
N ILE A 114 1.12 0.09 1.57
CA ILE A 114 2.23 1.04 1.73
C ILE A 114 1.80 2.49 1.95
N GLU A 115 0.49 2.80 1.82
CA GLU A 115 -0.09 4.07 2.23
C GLU A 115 0.00 4.27 3.75
N TYR A 116 0.12 3.17 4.51
CA TYR A 116 0.39 3.17 5.94
C TYR A 116 1.89 3.09 6.22
N GLY A 117 2.30 3.58 7.38
CA GLY A 117 3.69 3.60 7.83
C GLY A 117 3.86 3.01 9.23
N PHE A 118 5.10 2.65 9.57
CA PHE A 118 5.42 2.05 10.87
C PHE A 118 5.46 3.05 12.04
N GLY A 119 5.23 4.34 11.82
CA GLY A 119 5.31 5.37 12.87
C GLY A 119 6.70 5.43 13.49
N ASP A 120 6.74 5.44 14.82
CA ASP A 120 7.93 5.29 15.67
C ASP A 120 8.59 3.89 15.62
N GLY A 121 8.05 2.97 14.83
CA GLY A 121 8.53 1.59 14.71
C GLY A 121 8.00 0.64 15.77
N SER A 122 7.37 1.14 16.84
CA SER A 122 7.02 0.33 18.03
C SER A 122 5.58 0.54 18.49
N THR A 123 5.22 1.74 18.93
CA THR A 123 3.94 2.01 19.62
C THR A 123 2.91 2.72 18.74
N THR A 124 3.34 3.25 17.59
CA THR A 124 2.52 4.06 16.70
C THR A 124 2.58 3.59 15.25
N PHE A 125 1.67 4.08 14.41
CA PHE A 125 1.70 3.87 12.97
C PHE A 125 1.15 5.10 12.25
N ASN A 126 1.58 5.31 11.00
CA ASN A 126 1.10 6.40 10.16
C ASN A 126 -0.15 5.96 9.41
N ILE A 127 -1.18 6.81 9.40
CA ILE A 127 -2.32 6.67 8.51
C ILE A 127 -2.12 7.52 7.24
N PRO A 128 -2.73 7.16 6.11
CA PRO A 128 -2.67 7.99 4.91
C PRO A 128 -3.24 9.41 5.14
N ASP A 129 -2.93 10.34 4.24
CA ASP A 129 -3.73 11.56 4.07
C ASP A 129 -4.82 11.29 3.03
N ARG A 130 -6.09 11.46 3.40
CA ARG A 130 -7.22 11.40 2.46
C ARG A 130 -8.08 12.65 2.52
N ARG A 131 -7.59 13.74 3.12
CA ARG A 131 -8.28 15.03 3.06
C ARG A 131 -8.35 15.49 1.61
N GLY A 132 -9.55 15.78 1.13
CA GLY A 132 -9.80 16.18 -0.27
C GLY A 132 -9.75 15.02 -1.29
N VAL A 133 -9.50 13.78 -0.85
CA VAL A 133 -9.56 12.59 -1.71
C VAL A 133 -10.92 11.93 -1.54
N PHE A 134 -11.82 12.19 -2.48
CA PHE A 134 -13.10 11.47 -2.57
C PHE A 134 -12.84 10.12 -3.23
N ALA A 135 -12.83 9.05 -2.43
CA ALA A 135 -12.75 7.67 -2.94
C ALA A 135 -14.03 7.34 -3.71
N ARG A 136 -14.12 7.78 -4.97
CA ARG A 136 -15.10 7.27 -5.92
C ARG A 136 -14.57 5.90 -6.33
N GLY A 137 -15.15 4.82 -5.80
CA GLY A 137 -14.77 3.47 -6.20
C GLY A 137 -14.68 3.39 -7.72
N ALA A 138 -13.60 2.80 -8.24
CA ALA A 138 -13.42 2.64 -9.68
C ALA A 138 -14.59 1.81 -10.23
N GLY A 139 -15.53 2.45 -10.92
CA GLY A 139 -16.44 1.82 -11.87
C GLY A 139 -17.34 0.66 -11.41
N VAL A 140 -17.60 0.45 -10.10
CA VAL A 140 -18.56 -0.59 -9.65
C VAL A 140 -20.02 -0.11 -9.74
N HIS A 141 -20.24 1.12 -10.23
CA HIS A 141 -21.56 1.53 -10.70
C HIS A 141 -21.67 1.18 -12.18
N GLY A 142 -22.52 0.19 -12.48
CA GLY A 142 -22.67 -0.43 -13.80
C GLY A 142 -22.52 0.51 -14.98
N THR A 143 -21.65 0.13 -15.93
CA THR A 143 -21.64 0.58 -17.33
C THR A 143 -21.73 2.10 -17.55
N ARG A 144 -20.95 2.91 -16.83
CA ARG A 144 -20.79 4.35 -17.16
C ARG A 144 -19.33 4.77 -17.27
N ALA A 145 -18.61 4.17 -18.23
CA ALA A 145 -17.30 4.67 -18.64
C ALA A 145 -17.42 6.07 -19.28
N LYS A 146 -16.59 7.04 -18.88
CA LYS A 146 -16.55 8.39 -19.49
C LYS A 146 -15.16 8.83 -19.97
N ALA A 147 -14.24 7.89 -20.19
CA ALA A 147 -13.02 8.12 -20.92
C ALA A 147 -12.73 6.89 -21.79
N ALA A 148 -12.63 7.16 -23.09
CA ALA A 148 -12.03 6.32 -24.12
C ALA A 148 -12.36 4.81 -24.13
N GLY A 149 -13.59 4.42 -23.78
CA GLY A 149 -14.16 3.12 -24.19
C GLY A 149 -13.46 1.85 -23.68
N GLY A 150 -12.59 1.94 -22.68
CA GLY A 150 -11.93 0.80 -22.05
C GLY A 150 -12.41 0.59 -20.61
N ASN A 151 -12.37 -0.66 -20.14
CA ASN A 151 -12.61 -0.97 -18.74
C ASN A 151 -11.46 -0.36 -17.92
N TYR A 152 -11.77 0.54 -16.99
CA TYR A 152 -10.76 1.09 -16.09
C TYR A 152 -10.34 0.01 -15.10
N ASP A 153 -9.12 -0.47 -15.23
CA ASP A 153 -8.47 -1.27 -14.20
C ASP A 153 -7.66 -0.32 -13.31
N GLY A 154 -8.27 0.14 -12.22
CA GLY A 154 -7.63 1.00 -11.24
C GLY A 154 -6.57 0.29 -10.37
N GLY A 155 -6.33 -1.01 -10.63
CA GLY A 155 -5.49 -1.85 -9.77
C GLY A 155 -6.10 -2.06 -8.38
N ALA A 156 -5.46 -2.93 -7.60
CA ALA A 156 -5.83 -3.13 -6.20
C ALA A 156 -5.56 -1.85 -5.38
N VAL A 157 -6.29 -1.67 -4.27
CA VAL A 157 -6.09 -0.56 -3.33
C VAL A 157 -4.61 -0.52 -2.88
N GLY A 158 -3.92 0.59 -3.14
CA GLY A 158 -2.48 0.77 -2.87
C GLY A 158 -1.54 0.62 -4.08
N TYR A 159 -2.06 0.53 -5.31
CA TYR A 159 -1.24 0.53 -6.53
C TYR A 159 -0.65 1.93 -6.82
N ALA A 160 0.68 2.03 -6.90
CA ALA A 160 1.40 3.29 -7.16
C ALA A 160 1.46 3.67 -8.66
N GLY A 161 0.41 3.37 -9.42
CA GLY A 161 0.28 3.80 -10.81
C GLY A 161 -0.32 5.21 -10.89
N GLN A 162 0.32 6.12 -11.63
CA GLN A 162 -0.33 7.37 -12.01
C GLN A 162 -1.51 7.05 -12.94
N ASP A 163 -2.64 7.70 -12.69
CA ASP A 163 -3.86 7.59 -13.50
C ASP A 163 -3.52 7.96 -14.95
N ALA A 164 -3.48 6.96 -15.84
CA ALA A 164 -3.02 7.14 -17.22
C ALA A 164 -4.15 7.71 -18.08
N ILE A 165 -4.70 8.87 -17.70
CA ILE A 165 -5.35 9.81 -18.64
C ILE A 165 -5.05 11.27 -18.24
N PRO A 166 -3.83 11.78 -18.50
CA PRO A 166 -3.60 13.22 -18.55
C PRO A 166 -3.90 13.72 -19.96
N GLY A 167 -5.03 14.40 -20.17
CA GLY A 167 -5.29 15.13 -21.41
C GLY A 167 -6.47 16.10 -21.21
N ALA A 168 -6.42 17.39 -21.52
CA ALA A 168 -5.47 18.23 -22.26
C ALA A 168 -5.63 19.67 -21.70
N CYS A 169 -4.65 20.56 -21.65
CA CYS A 169 -3.87 21.08 -22.76
C CYS A 169 -2.58 21.72 -22.22
N THR A 170 -1.44 21.23 -22.70
CA THR A 170 -0.19 21.98 -22.66
C THR A 170 -0.36 23.18 -23.59
N LEU A 171 -0.72 24.35 -23.04
CA LEU A 171 -0.70 25.63 -23.77
C LEU A 171 0.76 25.94 -24.15
N ARG A 172 1.14 25.44 -25.33
CA ARG A 172 2.38 25.78 -26.02
C ARG A 172 2.19 27.19 -26.58
N THR A 173 2.62 28.20 -25.83
CA THR A 173 2.63 29.60 -26.28
C THR A 173 3.65 29.77 -27.42
N LYS A 174 3.19 29.71 -28.67
CA LYS A 174 3.76 30.30 -29.90
C LYS A 174 2.56 30.55 -30.82
N TRP A 175 2.25 31.74 -31.33
CA TRP A 175 3.01 32.73 -32.11
C TRP A 175 2.31 34.11 -31.98
N VAL A 176 3.02 35.23 -31.75
CA VAL A 176 3.62 36.23 -32.68
C VAL A 176 2.61 37.03 -33.54
N SER A 177 2.82 38.36 -33.53
CA SER A 177 2.17 39.50 -34.21
C SER A 177 1.59 39.27 -35.61
N GLN A 178 0.41 39.82 -35.89
CA GLN A 178 0.14 41.21 -36.30
C GLN A 178 -1.30 41.56 -35.91
#